data_AF-A0A9E4EZK7-F1
#
_entry.id   AF-A0A9E4EZK7-F1
#
_cell.length_a   1.000
_cell.length_b   1.000
_cell.length_c   1.000
_cell.angle_alpha   90.00
_cell.angle_beta   90.00
_cell.angle_gamma   90.00
#
_symmetry.space_group_name_H-M   'P 1'
#
loop_
_entity.id
_entity.type
_entity.pdbx_description
1 polymer ?
#
loop_
_entity_poly.entity_id
_entity_poly.type
_entity_poly.pdbx_seq_one_letter_code
_entity_poly.pdbx_strand_id
1 'polypeptide(L)' 'MPEIIDLSMPVHMWMERYPGTPQPVIQMIETTFESAARIGTDKMGFPELFAHSVCIFSEHCGTHIDA' A
#
# COMPACT_ATOMS: atom_id res chain seq x y z
N MET A 1 -8.14 19.69 -24.71
CA MET A 1 -7.08 19.10 -23.87
C MET A 1 -7.56 17.70 -23.50
N PRO A 2 -6.74 16.66 -23.62
CA PRO A 2 -7.14 15.32 -23.18
C PRO A 2 -7.28 15.29 -21.66
N GLU A 3 -8.30 14.58 -21.17
CA GLU A 3 -8.56 14.33 -19.76
C GLU A 3 -8.08 12.92 -19.41
N ILE A 4 -7.51 12.76 -18.21
CA ILE A 4 -7.10 11.46 -17.68
C ILE A 4 -8.11 11.06 -16.61
N ILE A 5 -8.71 9.89 -16.76
CA ILE A 5 -9.68 9.32 -15.82
C ILE A 5 -9.09 8.04 -15.25
N ASP A 6 -9.06 7.94 -13.92
CA ASP A 6 -8.67 6.70 -13.24
C ASP A 6 -9.86 5.74 -13.18
N LEU A 7 -9.65 4.52 -13.69
CA LEU A 7 -10.64 3.44 -13.71
C LEU A 7 -10.28 2.32 -12.70
N SER A 8 -9.27 2.55 -11.87
CA SER A 8 -8.80 1.59 -10.87
C SER A 8 -9.67 1.66 -9.62
N MET A 9 -10.02 0.51 -9.06
CA MET A 9 -10.63 0.47 -7.72
C MET A 9 -9.55 0.55 -6.63
N PRO A 10 -9.85 1.16 -5.47
CA PRO A 10 -8.97 1.10 -4.31
C PRO A 10 -8.70 -0.35 -3.88
N VAL A 11 -7.43 -0.68 -3.64
CA VAL A 11 -7.02 -1.98 -3.11
C VAL A 11 -6.89 -1.89 -1.59
N HIS A 12 -7.69 -2.67 -0.87
CA HIS A 12 -7.68 -2.72 0.59
C HIS A 12 -8.10 -4.10 1.11
N MET A 13 -7.79 -4.40 2.38
CA MET A 13 -8.02 -5.72 3.00
C MET A 13 -9.50 -6.16 3.06
N TRP A 14 -10.41 -5.22 2.84
CA TRP A 14 -11.87 -5.41 2.93
C TRP A 14 -12.56 -5.32 1.56
N MET A 15 -11.80 -5.30 0.47
CA MET A 15 -12.39 -5.20 -0.86
C MET A 15 -13.10 -6.50 -1.23
N GLU A 16 -14.13 -6.39 -2.08
CA GLU A 16 -14.76 -7.56 -2.67
C GLU A 16 -13.74 -8.34 -3.51
N ARG A 17 -13.89 -9.66 -3.49
CA ARG A 17 -12.94 -10.59 -4.09
C ARG A 17 -13.64 -11.87 -4.50
N TYR A 18 -13.11 -12.53 -5.52
CA TYR A 18 -13.69 -13.78 -5.99
C TYR A 18 -13.64 -14.87 -4.89
N PRO A 19 -14.73 -15.63 -4.65
CA PRO A 19 -14.74 -16.67 -3.64
C PRO A 19 -13.61 -17.70 -3.82
N GLY A 20 -12.87 -17.98 -2.75
CA GLY A 20 -11.75 -18.93 -2.76
C GLY A 20 -10.39 -18.33 -3.08
N THR A 21 -10.30 -17.05 -3.46
CA THR A 21 -9.00 -16.35 -3.56
C THR A 21 -8.38 -16.14 -2.15
N PRO A 22 -7.06 -15.91 -2.03
CA PRO A 22 -6.45 -15.46 -0.78
C PRO A 22 -6.93 -14.06 -0.37
N GLN A 23 -7.15 -13.82 0.92
CA GLN A 23 -7.49 -12.48 1.40
C GLN A 23 -6.26 -11.57 1.28
N PRO A 24 -6.39 -10.34 0.75
CA PRO A 24 -5.31 -9.38 0.76
C PRO A 24 -4.82 -9.10 2.17
N VAL A 25 -3.51 -9.17 2.37
CA VAL A 25 -2.83 -8.74 3.60
C VAL A 25 -2.04 -7.48 3.25
N ILE A 26 -2.34 -6.38 3.95
CA ILE A 26 -1.60 -5.12 3.84
C ILE A 26 -1.20 -4.74 5.25
N GLN A 27 0.08 -4.90 5.57
CA GLN A 27 0.60 -4.64 6.90
C GLN A 27 1.66 -3.55 6.82
N MET A 28 1.46 -2.47 7.57
CA MET A 28 2.52 -1.49 7.81
C MET A 28 3.56 -2.14 8.74
N ILE A 29 4.82 -2.16 8.29
CA ILE A 29 5.95 -2.71 9.03
C ILE A 29 6.70 -1.60 9.76
N GLU A 30 6.72 -0.40 9.17
CA GLU A 30 7.30 0.80 9.77
C GLU A 30 6.55 2.04 9.28
N THR A 31 6.20 2.90 10.22
CA THR A 31 5.63 4.22 9.97
C THR A 31 6.69 5.24 9.55
N THR A 32 6.26 6.40 9.04
CA THR A 32 7.18 7.51 8.71
C THR A 32 7.94 8.03 9.94
N PHE A 33 7.34 7.97 11.13
CA PHE A 33 7.96 8.40 12.38
C PHE A 33 8.97 7.37 12.90
N GLU A 34 8.65 6.08 12.80
CA GLU A 34 9.56 5.00 13.22
C GLU A 34 10.81 4.97 12.36
N SER A 35 10.68 5.18 11.05
CA SER A 35 11.84 5.26 10.16
C SER A 35 12.73 6.47 10.45
N ALA A 36 12.11 7.63 10.73
CA ALA A 36 12.82 8.84 11.15
C ALA A 36 13.58 8.62 12.47
N ALA A 37 12.94 7.98 13.46
CA ALA A 37 13.56 7.65 14.75
C ALA A 37 14.69 6.62 14.61
N ARG A 38 14.50 5.58 13.79
CA ARG A 38 15.52 4.54 13.52
C ARG A 38 16.76 5.12 12.85
N ILE A 39 16.60 6.05 11.92
CA ILE A 39 17.70 6.68 11.19
C ILE A 39 18.29 7.86 11.95
N GLY A 40 17.51 8.48 12.84
CA GLY A 40 17.91 9.63 13.66
C GLY A 40 17.67 10.98 12.99
N THR A 41 16.85 11.05 11.95
CA THR A 41 16.48 12.31 11.29
C THR A 41 15.57 13.17 12.15
N ASP A 42 14.81 12.53 13.04
CA ASP A 42 13.99 13.18 14.07
C ASP A 42 14.81 14.16 14.92
N LYS A 43 16.02 13.75 15.32
CA LYS A 43 16.98 14.58 16.09
C LYS A 43 17.59 15.72 15.28
N MET A 44 17.46 15.67 13.96
CA MET A 44 17.91 16.71 13.04
C MET A 44 16.79 17.67 12.64
N GLY A 45 15.60 17.52 13.22
CA GLY A 45 14.42 18.34 12.91
C GLY A 45 13.54 17.79 11.78
N PHE A 46 13.75 16.55 11.34
CA PHE A 46 12.96 15.87 10.32
C PHE A 46 12.24 14.64 10.92
N PRO A 47 11.03 14.84 11.49
CA PRO A 47 10.35 13.82 12.28
C PRO A 47 9.67 12.72 11.45
N GLU A 48 9.60 12.88 10.13
CA GLU A 48 9.00 11.91 9.20
C GLU A 48 9.98 11.62 8.07
N LEU A 49 10.07 10.35 7.67
CA LEU A 49 10.91 9.96 6.55
C LEU A 49 10.15 9.10 5.51
N PHE A 50 10.22 7.77 5.58
CA PHE A 50 9.47 6.87 4.70
C PHE A 50 8.68 5.86 5.52
N ALA A 51 7.50 5.47 5.05
CA ALA A 51 6.81 4.29 5.58
C ALA A 51 7.12 3.10 4.68
N HIS A 52 7.09 1.90 5.23
CA HIS A 52 7.16 0.69 4.44
C HIS A 52 6.14 -0.35 4.90
N SER A 53 5.49 -0.97 3.92
CA SER A 53 4.43 -1.95 4.11
C SER A 53 4.73 -3.21 3.32
N VAL A 54 4.26 -4.34 3.83
CA VAL A 54 4.22 -5.61 3.10
C VAL A 54 2.79 -5.81 2.60
N CYS A 55 2.67 -6.06 1.29
CA CYS A 55 1.40 -6.30 0.62
C CYS A 55 1.43 -7.69 -0.03
N ILE A 56 0.45 -8.53 0.29
CA ILE A 56 0.29 -9.88 -0.24
C ILE A 56 -1.15 -10.03 -0.72
N PHE A 57 -1.35 -10.25 -2.01
CA PHE A 57 -2.67 -10.48 -2.60
C PHE A 57 -2.55 -11.27 -3.91
N SER A 58 -3.67 -11.81 -4.39
CA SER A 58 -3.75 -12.52 -5.67
C SER A 58 -3.41 -11.60 -6.84
N GLU A 59 -2.85 -12.12 -7.94
CA GLU A 59 -2.69 -11.33 -9.17
C GLU A 59 -4.03 -10.90 -9.79
N HIS A 60 -5.13 -11.59 -9.43
CA HIS A 60 -6.51 -11.26 -9.84
C HIS A 60 -7.28 -10.42 -8.80
N CYS A 61 -6.60 -9.81 -7.83
CA CYS A 61 -7.24 -8.96 -6.83
C CYS A 61 -7.29 -7.49 -7.30
N GLY A 62 -8.48 -6.88 -7.28
CA GLY A 62 -8.67 -5.49 -7.70
C GLY A 62 -8.76 -5.32 -9.22
N THR A 63 -8.59 -4.09 -9.70
CA THR A 63 -8.43 -3.81 -11.14
C THR A 63 -7.12 -4.42 -11.62
N HIS A 64 -7.20 -5.41 -12.52
CA HIS A 64 -6.06 -6.18 -13.01
C HIS A 64 -6.14 -6.43 -14.51
N ILE A 65 -5.08 -7.02 -15.06
CA ILE A 65 -4.97 -7.46 -16.45
C ILE A 65 -4.60 -8.94 -16.42
N ASP A 66 -5.39 -9.77 -17.09
CA ASP A 66 -5.08 -11.18 -17.28
C ASP A 66 -4.02 -11.33 -18.38
N ALA A 67 -3.04 -12.22 -18.14
CA ALA A 67 -1.96 -12.54 -19.07
C ALA A 67 -2.41 -13.43 -20.24
#